data_AF-A0A7Z9RYZ1-F1
#
_entry.id   AF-A0A7Z9RYZ1-F1
#
_cell.length_a   1.000
_cell.length_b   1.000
_cell.length_c   1.000
_cell.angle_alpha   90.00
_cell.angle_beta   90.00
_cell.angle_gamma   90.00
#
_symmetry.space_group_name_H-M   'P 1'
#
loop_
_entity.id
_entity.type
_entity.pdbx_description
1 polymer ?
#
loop_
_entity_poly.entity_id
_entity_poly.type
_entity_poly.pdbx_seq_one_letter_code
_entity_poly.pdbx_strand_id
1 'polypeptide(L)' 'MSCQVTPGTGVLVPAEAIDSHAHLYFDRFDDDRDAVIERAQDAGFVSVINIAVDEQTSLKVIELAKQYPGFCHGVVGV' A
#
# COMPACT_ATOMS: atom_id res chain seq x y z
N MET A 1 9.69 -9.75 -14.11
CA MET A 1 8.53 -10.45 -13.50
C MET A 1 8.83 -11.94 -13.50
N SER A 2 9.79 -12.38 -12.67
CA SER A 2 10.08 -13.80 -12.47
C SER A 2 9.58 -14.16 -11.07
N CYS A 3 8.54 -14.97 -11.00
CA CYS A 3 8.16 -15.64 -9.77
C CYS A 3 9.37 -16.49 -9.35
N GLN A 4 10.06 -16.11 -8.27
CA GLN A 4 11.19 -16.87 -7.77
C GLN A 4 10.66 -18.10 -7.04
N VAL A 5 10.73 -19.24 -7.70
CA VAL A 5 10.47 -20.54 -7.06
C VAL A 5 11.77 -20.95 -6.36
N THR A 6 11.79 -21.00 -5.03
CA THR A 6 12.91 -21.60 -4.29
C THR A 6 12.86 -23.13 -4.41
N PRO A 7 14.02 -23.82 -4.52
CA PRO A 7 14.04 -25.27 -4.63
C PRO A 7 13.78 -25.88 -3.25
N GLY A 8 12.62 -26.50 -3.03
CA GLY A 8 12.46 -27.44 -1.91
C GLY A 8 11.08 -27.61 -1.29
N THR A 9 10.15 -26.65 -1.39
CA THR A 9 8.90 -26.72 -0.59
C THR A 9 7.59 -26.62 -1.38
N GLY A 10 7.59 -26.30 -2.68
CA GLY A 10 6.34 -26.27 -3.48
C GLY A 10 5.29 -25.25 -2.99
N VAL A 11 5.63 -24.42 -2.02
CA VAL A 11 4.82 -23.31 -1.52
C VAL A 11 5.25 -22.06 -2.28
N LEU A 12 4.33 -21.47 -3.05
CA LEU A 12 4.52 -20.14 -3.62
C LEU A 12 4.48 -19.15 -2.44
N VAL A 13 5.64 -18.74 -1.95
CA VAL A 13 5.71 -17.53 -1.12
C VAL A 13 5.42 -16.37 -2.08
N PRO A 14 4.39 -15.55 -1.86
CA PRO A 14 4.18 -14.36 -2.70
C PRO A 14 5.47 -13.55 -2.65
N ALA A 15 6.04 -13.26 -3.81
CA ALA A 15 7.20 -12.38 -3.89
C ALA A 15 6.81 -11.03 -3.27
N GLU A 16 7.62 -10.52 -2.34
CA GLU A 16 7.35 -9.23 -1.68
C GLU A 16 7.06 -8.16 -2.73
N ALA A 17 5.85 -7.62 -2.69
CA ALA A 17 5.36 -6.66 -3.67
C ALA A 17 5.10 -5.31 -3.01
N ILE A 18 5.47 -4.23 -3.71
CA ILE A 18 5.16 -2.86 -3.31
C ILE A 18 4.24 -2.28 -4.37
N ASP A 19 3.08 -1.77 -3.94
CA ASP A 19 2.26 -0.94 -4.81
C ASP A 19 2.92 0.43 -4.91
N SER A 20 3.45 0.75 -6.09
CA SER A 20 4.21 1.98 -6.30
C SER A 20 3.33 3.23 -6.45
N HIS A 21 2.01 3.08 -6.66
CA HIS A 21 1.13 4.23 -6.87
C HIS A 21 -0.32 3.91 -6.51
N ALA A 22 -0.76 4.43 -5.36
CA ALA A 22 -2.16 4.39 -4.93
C ALA A 22 -2.66 5.74 -4.41
N HIS A 23 -3.99 5.84 -4.24
CA HIS A 23 -4.66 6.98 -3.62
C HIS A 23 -5.67 6.50 -2.55
N LEU A 24 -5.21 5.73 -1.56
CA LEU A 24 -6.10 5.12 -0.55
C LEU A 24 -6.71 6.13 0.44
N TYR A 25 -6.20 7.36 0.43
CA TYR A 25 -6.70 8.49 1.22
C TYR A 25 -7.92 9.18 0.58
N PHE A 26 -8.36 8.76 -0.61
CA PHE A 26 -9.56 9.31 -1.24
C PHE A 26 -10.82 8.87 -0.50
N ASP A 27 -11.79 9.77 -0.48
CA ASP A 27 -13.06 9.63 0.25
C ASP A 27 -13.86 8.39 -0.22
N ARG A 28 -13.63 7.92 -1.46
CA ARG A 28 -14.23 6.67 -1.98
C ARG A 28 -13.88 5.41 -1.17
N PHE A 29 -12.84 5.49 -0.35
CA PHE A 29 -12.37 4.42 0.51
C PHE A 29 -12.71 4.66 1.99
N ASP A 30 -13.39 5.76 2.36
CA ASP A 30 -13.61 6.07 3.78
C ASP A 30 -14.35 4.95 4.54
N ASP A 31 -15.26 4.26 3.86
CA ASP A 31 -16.06 3.17 4.46
C ASP A 31 -15.30 1.84 4.58
N ASP A 32 -14.28 1.60 3.74
CA ASP A 32 -13.65 0.28 3.60
C ASP A 32 -12.11 0.28 3.54
N ARG A 33 -11.46 1.42 3.81
CA ARG A 33 -9.99 1.60 3.75
C ARG A 33 -9.24 0.54 4.55
N ASP A 34 -9.64 0.30 5.79
CA ASP A 34 -9.03 -0.72 6.64
C ASP A 34 -9.07 -2.10 5.99
N ALA A 35 -10.24 -2.48 5.46
CA ALA A 35 -10.42 -3.76 4.80
C ALA A 35 -9.65 -3.85 3.48
N VAL A 36 -9.48 -2.75 2.74
CA VAL A 36 -8.62 -2.70 1.54
C VAL A 36 -7.17 -2.95 1.91
N ILE A 37 -6.68 -2.30 2.96
CA ILE A 37 -5.29 -2.42 3.44
C ILE A 37 -5.03 -3.84 3.95
N GLU A 38 -5.95 -4.41 4.74
CA GLU A 38 -5.87 -5.79 5.21
C GLU A 38 -5.79 -6.78 4.03
N ARG A 39 -6.67 -6.62 3.02
CA ARG A 39 -6.62 -7.45 1.80
C ARG A 39 -5.29 -7.32 1.05
N ALA A 40 -4.68 -6.14 1.03
CA ALA A 40 -3.38 -5.94 0.40
C ALA A 40 -2.27 -6.68 1.16
N GLN A 41 -2.28 -6.62 2.49
CA GLN A 41 -1.35 -7.36 3.35
C GLN A 41 -1.51 -8.88 3.16
N ASP A 42 -2.74 -9.38 3.16
CA ASP A 42 -3.06 -10.79 2.96
C ASP A 42 -2.63 -11.30 1.57
N ALA A 43 -2.64 -10.42 0.57
CA ALA A 43 -2.16 -10.71 -0.78
C ALA A 43 -0.62 -10.74 -0.90
N GLY A 44 0.11 -10.42 0.18
CA GLY A 44 1.58 -10.42 0.21
C GLY A 44 2.23 -9.10 -0.21
N PHE A 45 1.47 -8.00 -0.26
CA PHE A 45 2.09 -6.68 -0.36
C PHE A 45 2.80 -6.36 0.95
N VAL A 46 3.98 -5.77 0.85
CA VAL A 46 4.76 -5.31 2.02
C VAL A 46 4.64 -3.81 2.23
N SER A 47 4.27 -3.05 1.20
CA SER A 47 4.09 -1.60 1.29
C SER A 47 3.22 -1.05 0.16
N VAL A 48 2.62 0.12 0.40
CA VAL A 48 1.85 0.90 -0.58
C VAL A 48 2.31 2.35 -0.56
N ILE A 49 2.61 2.92 -1.73
CA ILE A 49 3.01 4.31 -1.90
C ILE A 49 1.80 5.15 -2.31
N ASN A 50 1.36 6.06 -1.44
CA ASN A 50 0.23 6.94 -1.66
C ASN A 50 0.69 8.29 -2.20
N ILE A 51 0.19 8.68 -3.37
CA ILE A 51 0.66 9.88 -4.09
C ILE A 51 -0.32 11.03 -3.85
N ALA A 52 0.11 12.11 -3.19
CA ALA A 52 -0.67 13.34 -3.14
C ALA A 52 -0.69 14.04 -4.50
N VAL A 53 -1.75 14.81 -4.77
CA VAL A 53 -1.93 15.55 -6.04
C VAL A 53 -2.02 17.07 -5.85
N ASP A 54 -2.11 17.52 -4.60
CA ASP A 54 -2.16 18.92 -4.19
C ASP A 54 -1.78 19.06 -2.70
N GLU A 55 -1.82 20.29 -2.19
CA GLU A 55 -1.52 20.60 -0.79
C GLU A 55 -2.49 19.93 0.20
N GLN A 56 -3.79 19.90 -0.11
CA GLN A 56 -4.80 19.35 0.79
C GLN A 56 -4.65 17.82 0.91
N THR A 57 -4.42 17.16 -0.22
CA THR A 57 -4.19 15.72 -0.31
C THR A 57 -2.85 15.34 0.28
N SER A 58 -1.84 16.23 0.27
CA SER A 58 -0.58 16.00 0.99
C SER A 58 -0.81 15.83 2.50
N LEU A 59 -1.70 16.62 3.09
CA LEU A 59 -2.08 16.46 4.51
C LEU A 59 -2.82 15.14 4.75
N LYS A 60 -3.77 14.77 3.87
CA LYS A 60 -4.48 13.49 3.96
C LYS A 60 -3.54 12.28 3.86
N VAL A 61 -2.56 12.33 2.96
CA VAL A 61 -1.54 11.29 2.77
C VAL A 61 -0.61 11.16 3.98
N ILE A 62 -0.21 12.27 4.59
CA ILE A 62 0.57 12.26 5.84
C ILE A 62 -0.21 11.57 6.96
N GLU A 63 -1.49 11.87 7.09
CA GLU A 63 -2.33 11.25 8.12
C GLU A 63 -2.51 9.75 7.88
N LEU A 64 -2.75 9.35 6.63
CA LEU A 64 -2.81 7.94 6.25
C LEU A 64 -1.52 7.18 6.61
N ALA A 65 -0.36 7.76 6.30
CA ALA A 65 0.93 7.12 6.60
C ALA A 65 1.18 6.95 8.11
N LYS A 66 0.62 7.83 8.95
CA LYS A 66 0.69 7.70 10.42
C LYS A 66 -0.24 6.61 10.94
N GLN A 67 -1.39 6.40 10.30
CA GLN A 67 -2.36 5.39 10.71
C GLN A 67 -1.86 3.96 10.44
N TYR A 68 -1.11 3.74 9.35
CA TYR A 68 -0.57 2.43 8.98
C TYR A 68 0.95 2.44 8.86
N PRO A 69 1.67 2.63 9.98
CA PRO A 69 3.12 2.77 9.97
C PRO A 69 3.80 1.51 9.43
N GLY A 70 4.79 1.70 8.55
CA GLY A 70 5.55 0.61 7.95
C GLY A 70 4.84 -0.11 6.79
N PHE A 71 3.60 0.26 6.46
CA PHE A 71 2.86 -0.28 5.32
C PHE A 71 2.44 0.81 4.34
N CYS A 72 1.75 1.86 4.81
CA CYS A 72 1.40 2.99 3.97
C CYS A 72 2.48 4.08 4.04
N HIS A 73 3.05 4.41 2.89
CA HIS A 73 3.96 5.53 2.73
C HIS A 73 3.27 6.65 1.96
N GLY A 74 3.67 7.88 2.22
CA GLY A 74 3.11 9.06 1.61
C GLY A 74 4.13 9.86 0.82
N VAL A 75 3.79 10.23 -0.41
CA VAL A 75 4.53 11.21 -1.22
C VAL A 75 3.75 12.51 -1.23
N VAL A 76 4.42 13.61 -0.89
CA VAL A 76 3.85 14.96 -0.84
C VAL A 76 4.46 15.83 -1.94
N GLY A 77 3.65 16.71 -2.54
CA GLY A 77 4.05 17.57 -3.65
C GLY A 77 2.85 18.28 -4.28
N VAL A 78 3.13 19.29 -5.10
CA VAL A 78 2.14 20.08 -5.88
C VAL A 78 2.58 20.24 -7.33
#